data_AF-E1WZS1-F1
#
_entry.id   AF-E1WZS1-F1
#
_cell.length_a   1.000
_cell.length_b   1.000
_cell.length_c   1.000
_cell.angle_alpha   90.00
_cell.angle_beta   90.00
_cell.angle_gamma   90.00
#
_symmetry.space_group_name_H-M   'P 1'
#
loop_
_entity.id
_entity.type
_entity.pdbx_description
1 polymer ?
#
loop_
_entity_poly.entity_id
_entity_poly.type
_entity_poly.pdbx_seq_one_letter_code
_entity_poly.pdbx_strand_id
1 'polypeptide(L)'
;MRENSVNKFYTGHINKYFGFIPEFRTSDFDSILEKSISHKWKFIHPSYLSSKEALVLGIKMMNGRGENNFGHEQAHDMFDLALNKFKDSGEGHKLYSLAMGIYYFQNALSINERNKQVKIIRLAKHFIDEAIAENEECLLTRLHLVLVHVALDNMNMAVKELVKLGRELKDRNIYNVLFHIYEKMGHSNIALFYNLKASKTKDRVELRQSLAA
;
A
#
# COMPACT_ATOMS: atom_id res chain seq x y z
N MET A 1 -10.12 -18.24 5.32
CA MET A 1 -10.60 -17.00 4.67
C MET A 1 -9.91 -16.87 3.33
N ARG A 2 -10.65 -16.74 2.22
CA ARG A 2 -10.03 -16.43 0.91
C ARG A 2 -9.42 -15.03 1.04
N GLU A 3 -8.13 -14.86 0.75
CA GLU A 3 -7.55 -13.51 0.63
C GLU A 3 -8.29 -12.76 -0.49
N ASN A 4 -9.03 -11.71 -0.13
CA ASN A 4 -9.72 -10.89 -1.11
C ASN A 4 -8.68 -10.17 -1.99
N SER A 5 -8.86 -10.26 -3.32
CA SER A 5 -7.94 -9.71 -4.32
C SER A 5 -7.60 -8.22 -4.11
N VAL A 6 -8.51 -7.45 -3.51
CA VAL A 6 -8.34 -6.05 -3.18
C VAL A 6 -7.40 -5.85 -2.00
N ASN A 7 -7.58 -6.59 -0.90
CA ASN A 7 -6.65 -6.51 0.23
C ASN A 7 -5.23 -6.92 -0.19
N LYS A 8 -5.12 -7.99 -1.00
CA LYS A 8 -3.83 -8.44 -1.54
C LYS A 8 -3.15 -7.38 -2.42
N PHE A 9 -3.91 -6.61 -3.19
CA PHE A 9 -3.36 -5.51 -3.99
C PHE A 9 -2.71 -4.44 -3.11
N TYR A 10 -3.39 -3.99 -2.06
CA TYR A 10 -2.84 -2.95 -1.18
C TYR A 10 -1.71 -3.44 -0.27
N THR A 11 -1.74 -4.70 0.16
CA THR A 11 -0.78 -5.26 1.13
C THR A 11 0.37 -6.03 0.50
N GLY A 12 0.27 -6.41 -0.78
CA GLY A 12 1.20 -7.34 -1.43
C GLY A 12 2.65 -6.87 -1.44
N HIS A 13 2.92 -5.61 -1.79
CA HIS A 13 4.28 -5.06 -1.74
C HIS A 13 4.78 -4.92 -0.30
N ILE A 14 3.91 -4.55 0.64
CA ILE A 14 4.29 -4.41 2.04
C ILE A 14 4.71 -5.76 2.61
N ASN A 15 3.92 -6.81 2.39
CA ASN A 15 4.28 -8.15 2.81
C ASN A 15 5.59 -8.62 2.17
N LYS A 16 5.77 -8.37 0.85
CA LYS A 16 6.98 -8.76 0.12
C LYS A 16 8.26 -8.14 0.69
N TYR A 17 8.22 -6.85 1.04
CA TYR A 17 9.43 -6.10 1.42
C TYR A 17 9.64 -5.96 2.92
N PHE A 18 8.58 -5.96 3.72
CA PHE A 18 8.66 -5.84 5.18
C PHE A 18 8.42 -7.16 5.92
N GLY A 19 7.84 -8.18 5.26
CA GLY A 19 7.61 -9.50 5.87
C GLY A 19 6.42 -9.56 6.84
N PHE A 20 5.55 -8.54 6.86
CA PHE A 20 4.32 -8.55 7.64
C PHE A 20 3.19 -7.81 6.92
N ILE A 21 1.95 -8.08 7.34
CA ILE A 21 0.75 -7.46 6.79
C ILE A 21 0.13 -6.57 7.86
N PRO A 22 0.08 -5.23 7.68
CA PRO A 22 -0.61 -4.35 8.62
C PRO A 22 -2.11 -4.61 8.57
N GLU A 23 -2.79 -4.51 9.71
CA GLU A 23 -4.25 -4.59 9.76
C GLU A 23 -4.85 -3.48 8.89
N PHE A 24 -5.59 -3.88 7.86
CA PHE A 24 -6.25 -2.97 6.93
C PHE A 24 -7.65 -3.50 6.62
N ARG A 25 -8.67 -2.70 6.93
CA ARG A 25 -10.07 -3.08 6.66
C ARG A 25 -10.47 -2.60 5.28
N THR A 26 -10.68 -3.52 4.35
CA THR A 26 -11.24 -3.26 3.01
C THR A 26 -12.72 -3.62 2.93
N SER A 27 -13.41 -3.73 4.07
CA SER A 27 -14.77 -4.28 4.19
C SER A 27 -15.78 -3.64 3.24
N ASP A 28 -15.57 -2.38 2.86
CA ASP A 28 -16.46 -1.63 1.97
C ASP A 28 -16.38 -2.07 0.51
N PHE A 29 -15.29 -2.73 0.08
CA PHE A 29 -15.09 -3.21 -1.30
C PHE A 29 -15.42 -4.70 -1.46
N ASP A 30 -15.46 -5.44 -0.36
CA ASP A 30 -15.73 -6.88 -0.38
C ASP A 30 -17.15 -7.18 -0.87
N SER A 31 -18.13 -6.32 -0.55
CA SER A 31 -19.52 -6.44 -1.02
C SER A 31 -19.72 -6.13 -2.52
N ILE A 32 -18.81 -5.36 -3.13
CA ILE A 32 -18.87 -4.93 -4.55
C ILE A 32 -18.30 -6.02 -5.47
N LEU A 33 -17.31 -6.77 -4.97
CA LEU A 33 -16.74 -7.92 -5.66
C LEU A 33 -17.77 -9.04 -5.88
N GLU A 34 -18.69 -9.25 -4.93
CA GLU A 34 -19.67 -10.33 -4.97
C GLU A 34 -20.89 -10.03 -5.86
N LYS A 35 -21.26 -8.76 -6.04
CA LYS A 35 -22.49 -8.38 -6.77
C LYS A 35 -22.27 -7.89 -8.21
N SER A 36 -21.16 -7.22 -8.51
CA SER A 36 -21.12 -6.33 -9.70
C SER A 36 -20.29 -6.84 -10.89
N ILE A 37 -19.26 -7.66 -10.67
CA ILE A 37 -18.24 -7.91 -11.71
C ILE A 37 -18.32 -9.36 -12.21
N SER A 38 -19.30 -9.61 -13.08
CA SER A 38 -19.39 -10.85 -13.86
C SER A 38 -18.25 -10.98 -14.87
N HIS A 39 -18.01 -12.16 -15.45
CA HIS A 39 -17.01 -12.38 -16.53
C HIS A 39 -17.19 -11.48 -17.77
N LYS A 40 -18.29 -10.71 -17.86
CA LYS A 40 -18.60 -9.79 -18.97
C LYS A 40 -18.03 -8.37 -18.78
N TRP A 41 -17.28 -8.10 -17.71
CA TRP A 41 -16.73 -6.77 -17.42
C TRP A 41 -15.91 -6.17 -18.57
N LYS A 42 -15.27 -6.99 -19.40
CA LYS A 42 -14.50 -6.57 -20.59
C LYS A 42 -15.33 -5.82 -21.64
N PHE A 43 -16.66 -5.91 -21.57
CA PHE A 43 -17.59 -5.31 -22.54
C PHE A 43 -18.41 -4.17 -21.93
N ILE A 44 -18.23 -3.85 -20.66
CA ILE A 44 -18.96 -2.76 -20.00
C ILE A 44 -18.28 -1.44 -20.35
N HIS A 45 -19.02 -0.51 -20.97
CA HIS A 45 -18.48 0.80 -21.29
C HIS A 45 -18.15 1.58 -20.00
N PRO A 46 -16.97 2.23 -19.88
CA PRO A 46 -16.52 2.88 -18.64
C PRO A 46 -17.49 3.91 -18.06
N SER A 47 -18.28 4.57 -18.90
CA SER A 47 -19.30 5.54 -18.46
C SER A 47 -20.33 4.95 -17.49
N TYR A 48 -20.63 3.64 -17.56
CA TYR A 48 -21.62 2.97 -16.71
C TYR A 48 -21.07 2.53 -15.35
N LEU A 49 -19.76 2.60 -15.13
CA LEU A 49 -19.15 2.19 -13.87
C LEU A 49 -19.28 3.29 -12.81
N SER A 50 -19.64 2.89 -11.59
CA SER A 50 -19.44 3.73 -10.40
C SER A 50 -17.94 3.83 -10.06
N SER A 51 -17.57 4.82 -9.23
CA SER A 51 -16.18 5.01 -8.79
C SER A 51 -15.60 3.77 -8.08
N LYS A 52 -16.39 3.14 -7.20
CA LYS A 52 -15.98 1.92 -6.50
C LYS A 52 -15.82 0.72 -7.44
N GLU A 53 -16.71 0.56 -8.42
CA GLU A 53 -16.61 -0.52 -9.42
C GLU A 53 -15.39 -0.32 -10.33
N ALA A 54 -15.14 0.91 -10.76
CA ALA A 54 -13.96 1.26 -11.55
C ALA A 54 -12.67 0.92 -10.78
N LEU A 55 -12.56 1.28 -9.51
CA LEU A 55 -11.40 0.91 -8.67
C LEU A 55 -11.22 -0.61 -8.58
N VAL A 56 -12.27 -1.35 -8.22
CA VAL A 56 -12.19 -2.81 -8.07
C VAL A 56 -11.82 -3.47 -9.41
N LEU A 57 -12.33 -2.93 -10.52
CA LEU A 57 -12.00 -3.41 -11.86
C LEU A 57 -10.53 -3.17 -12.22
N GLY A 58 -10.01 -1.96 -11.96
CA GLY A 58 -8.59 -1.65 -12.15
C GLY A 58 -7.68 -2.56 -11.31
N ILE A 59 -8.05 -2.83 -10.05
CA ILE A 59 -7.34 -3.78 -9.20
C ILE A 59 -7.37 -5.21 -9.78
N LYS A 60 -8.52 -5.64 -10.30
CA LYS A 60 -8.65 -6.96 -10.96
C LYS A 60 -7.79 -7.05 -12.22
N MET A 61 -7.75 -5.99 -13.04
CA MET A 61 -6.90 -5.93 -14.23
C MET A 61 -5.41 -6.05 -13.87
N MET A 62 -4.98 -5.37 -12.81
CA MET A 62 -3.60 -5.44 -12.30
C MET A 62 -3.23 -6.82 -11.72
N ASN A 63 -4.17 -7.49 -11.05
CA ASN A 63 -3.95 -8.81 -10.45
C ASN A 63 -4.11 -9.97 -11.45
N GLY A 64 -4.85 -9.75 -12.54
CA GLY A 64 -5.12 -10.73 -13.59
C GLY A 64 -3.89 -10.99 -14.46
N ARG A 65 -2.97 -11.81 -13.96
CA ARG A 65 -1.83 -12.33 -14.73
C ARG A 65 -2.33 -13.27 -15.84
N GLY A 66 -2.58 -12.70 -17.01
CA GLY A 66 -2.86 -13.43 -18.25
C GLY A 66 -2.25 -12.68 -19.44
N GLU A 67 -0.96 -12.95 -19.69
CA GLU A 67 -0.20 -12.87 -20.97
C GLU A 67 -0.23 -11.62 -21.86
N ASN A 68 -1.02 -10.59 -21.58
CA ASN A 68 -1.13 -9.43 -22.45
C ASN A 68 -0.92 -8.12 -21.68
N ASN A 69 0.16 -7.40 -22.02
CA ASN A 69 0.52 -6.07 -21.49
C ASN A 69 -0.60 -5.01 -21.63
N PHE A 70 -1.66 -5.29 -22.40
CA PHE A 70 -2.86 -4.45 -22.55
C PHE A 70 -3.61 -4.17 -21.23
N GLY A 71 -3.43 -4.99 -20.18
CA GLY A 71 -4.12 -4.80 -18.89
C GLY A 71 -3.64 -3.60 -18.07
N HIS A 72 -2.42 -3.10 -18.30
CA HIS A 72 -1.84 -2.03 -17.49
C HIS A 72 -2.39 -0.64 -17.84
N GLU A 73 -2.47 -0.30 -19.13
CA GLU A 73 -3.04 0.98 -19.57
C GLU A 73 -4.53 1.09 -19.21
N GLN A 74 -5.28 0.00 -19.39
CA GLN A 74 -6.70 -0.03 -19.02
C GLN A 74 -6.92 0.10 -17.50
N ALA A 75 -5.98 -0.39 -16.67
CA ALA A 75 -6.06 -0.22 -15.22
C ALA A 75 -5.88 1.25 -14.82
N HIS A 76 -4.98 1.99 -15.47
CA HIS A 76 -4.83 3.43 -15.27
C HIS A 76 -6.14 4.16 -15.54
N ASP A 77 -6.77 3.92 -16.69
CA ASP A 77 -8.03 4.58 -17.06
C ASP A 77 -9.14 4.27 -16.06
N MET A 78 -9.18 3.06 -15.50
CA MET A 78 -10.14 2.71 -14.47
C MET A 78 -9.88 3.43 -13.14
N PHE A 79 -8.62 3.61 -12.75
CA PHE A 79 -8.28 4.35 -11.55
C PHE A 79 -8.52 5.85 -11.71
N ASP A 80 -8.19 6.43 -12.86
CA ASP A 80 -8.47 7.83 -13.17
C ASP A 80 -9.98 8.11 -13.22
N LEU A 81 -10.75 7.21 -13.86
CA LEU A 81 -12.21 7.27 -13.83
C LEU A 81 -12.77 7.18 -12.40
N ALA A 82 -12.21 6.31 -11.56
CA ALA A 82 -12.62 6.16 -10.17
C ALA A 82 -12.38 7.46 -9.37
N LEU A 83 -11.23 8.09 -9.59
CA LEU A 83 -10.85 9.35 -8.96
C LEU A 83 -11.75 10.51 -9.42
N ASN A 84 -11.98 10.64 -10.73
CA ASN A 84 -12.75 11.74 -11.34
C ASN A 84 -14.26 11.65 -11.07
N LYS A 85 -14.81 10.44 -10.92
CA LYS A 85 -16.24 10.24 -10.58
C LYS A 85 -16.53 10.30 -9.10
N PHE A 86 -15.52 10.43 -8.25
CA PHE A 86 -15.73 10.49 -6.80
C PHE A 86 -16.28 11.86 -6.41
N LYS A 87 -17.41 11.86 -5.70
CA LYS A 87 -18.14 13.08 -5.29
C LYS A 87 -18.10 13.37 -3.80
N ASP A 88 -17.67 12.42 -2.98
CA ASP A 88 -17.59 12.57 -1.53
C ASP A 88 -16.17 12.94 -1.12
N SER A 89 -15.97 13.73 -0.07
CA SER A 89 -14.64 13.92 0.55
C SER A 89 -14.49 12.89 1.68
N GLY A 90 -13.42 12.08 1.69
CA GLY A 90 -13.16 11.12 2.77
C GLY A 90 -12.41 9.84 2.36
N GLU A 91 -12.58 8.77 3.14
CA GLU A 91 -11.82 7.50 3.10
C GLU A 91 -11.76 6.80 1.73
N GLY A 92 -12.74 7.07 0.85
CA GLY A 92 -12.72 6.61 -0.55
C GLY A 92 -11.62 7.27 -1.39
N HIS A 93 -11.40 8.59 -1.25
CA HIS A 93 -10.40 9.33 -2.03
C HIS A 93 -8.99 8.77 -1.77
N LYS A 94 -8.65 8.61 -0.48
CA LYS A 94 -7.42 7.95 -0.03
C LYS A 94 -7.14 6.63 -0.75
N LEU A 95 -8.17 5.79 -0.88
CA LEU A 95 -8.03 4.48 -1.49
C LEU A 95 -7.78 4.55 -3.00
N TYR A 96 -8.45 5.48 -3.69
CA TYR A 96 -8.18 5.73 -5.11
C TYR A 96 -6.76 6.28 -5.33
N SER A 97 -6.34 7.29 -4.56
CA SER A 97 -4.99 7.85 -4.65
C SER A 97 -3.92 6.82 -4.28
N LEU A 98 -4.15 6.01 -3.23
CA LEU A 98 -3.24 4.93 -2.88
C LEU A 98 -3.15 3.87 -3.99
N ALA A 99 -4.26 3.52 -4.64
CA ALA A 99 -4.24 2.58 -5.75
C ALA A 99 -3.44 3.11 -6.95
N MET A 100 -3.60 4.40 -7.28
CA MET A 100 -2.78 5.08 -8.30
C MET A 100 -1.30 5.08 -7.92
N GLY A 101 -0.97 5.37 -6.67
CA GLY A 101 0.39 5.30 -6.15
C GLY A 101 1.02 3.92 -6.31
N ILE A 102 0.30 2.86 -5.94
CA ILE A 102 0.74 1.47 -6.08
C ILE A 102 0.92 1.09 -7.56
N TYR A 103 -0.02 1.50 -8.41
CA TYR A 103 0.05 1.28 -9.86
C TYR A 103 1.33 1.87 -10.46
N TYR A 104 1.59 3.16 -10.23
CA TYR A 104 2.80 3.81 -10.74
C TYR A 104 4.07 3.22 -10.14
N PHE A 105 4.06 2.87 -8.85
CA PHE A 105 5.20 2.22 -8.22
C PHE A 105 5.50 0.87 -8.88
N GLN A 106 4.49 0.03 -9.10
CA GLN A 106 4.65 -1.27 -9.73
C GLN A 106 5.18 -1.14 -11.16
N ASN A 107 4.65 -0.18 -11.93
CA ASN A 107 5.13 0.09 -13.28
C ASN A 107 6.56 0.61 -13.30
N ALA A 108 6.96 1.41 -12.31
CA ALA A 108 8.35 1.85 -12.22
C ALA A 108 9.32 0.69 -11.99
N LEU A 109 8.92 -0.35 -11.25
CA LEU A 109 9.76 -1.52 -11.00
C LEU A 109 10.04 -2.37 -12.26
N SER A 110 9.21 -2.26 -13.31
CA SER A 110 9.42 -2.96 -14.59
C SER A 110 10.22 -2.13 -15.62
N ILE A 111 10.58 -0.89 -15.31
CA ILE A 111 11.32 -0.01 -16.22
C ILE A 111 12.82 -0.09 -15.94
N ASN A 112 13.60 -0.44 -16.96
CA ASN A 112 15.05 -0.54 -16.87
C ASN A 112 15.77 0.82 -16.97
N GLU A 113 15.17 1.80 -17.64
CA GLU A 113 15.79 3.11 -17.84
C GLU A 113 15.64 3.99 -16.58
N ARG A 114 16.75 4.21 -15.85
CA ARG A 114 16.73 4.90 -14.54
C ARG A 114 16.04 6.26 -14.57
N ASN A 115 16.29 7.08 -15.58
CA ASN A 115 15.70 8.43 -15.67
C ASN A 115 14.16 8.38 -15.82
N LYS A 116 13.65 7.45 -16.64
CA LYS A 116 12.20 7.24 -16.78
C LYS A 116 11.62 6.63 -15.52
N GLN A 117 12.28 5.62 -14.97
CA GLN A 117 11.88 4.99 -13.71
C GLN A 117 11.71 6.02 -12.59
N VAL A 118 12.69 6.90 -12.37
CA VAL A 118 12.63 7.94 -11.33
C VAL A 118 11.45 8.90 -11.54
N LYS A 119 11.16 9.29 -12.79
CA LYS A 119 9.99 10.12 -13.09
C LYS A 119 8.68 9.44 -12.69
N ILE A 120 8.54 8.14 -12.99
CA ILE A 120 7.34 7.39 -12.62
C ILE A 120 7.26 7.16 -11.11
N ILE A 121 8.38 6.91 -10.42
CA ILE A 121 8.38 6.82 -8.94
C ILE A 121 7.94 8.16 -8.32
N ARG A 122 8.29 9.30 -8.91
CA ARG A 122 7.80 10.62 -8.43
C ARG A 122 6.29 10.77 -8.60
N LEU A 123 5.70 10.23 -9.66
CA LEU A 123 4.24 10.17 -9.81
C LEU A 123 3.62 9.27 -8.73
N ALA A 124 4.21 8.10 -8.48
CA ALA A 124 3.78 7.23 -7.39
C ALA A 124 3.81 7.94 -6.04
N LYS A 125 4.89 8.69 -5.77
CA LYS A 125 5.05 9.50 -4.57
C LYS A 125 3.92 10.53 -4.43
N HIS A 126 3.62 11.27 -5.49
CA HIS A 126 2.59 12.30 -5.48
C HIS A 126 1.23 11.75 -5.04
N PHE A 127 0.78 10.65 -5.66
CA PHE A 127 -0.51 10.03 -5.29
C PHE A 127 -0.49 9.40 -3.88
N ILE A 128 0.64 8.90 -3.40
CA ILE A 128 0.76 8.44 -2.01
C ILE A 128 0.70 9.61 -1.03
N ASP A 129 1.34 10.74 -1.34
CA ASP A 129 1.26 11.95 -0.51
C ASP A 129 -0.19 12.47 -0.43
N GLU A 130 -0.93 12.45 -1.54
CA GLU A 130 -2.38 12.75 -1.55
C GLU A 130 -3.17 11.80 -0.65
N ALA A 131 -2.88 10.50 -0.73
CA ALA A 131 -3.55 9.51 0.13
C ALA A 131 -3.23 9.73 1.63
N ILE A 132 -2.03 10.22 1.95
CA ILE A 132 -1.62 10.55 3.32
C ILE A 132 -2.34 11.81 3.82
N ALA A 133 -2.51 12.82 2.97
CA ALA A 133 -3.20 14.06 3.33
C ALA A 133 -4.64 13.82 3.83
N GLU A 134 -5.31 12.79 3.32
CA GLU A 134 -6.65 12.39 3.76
C GLU A 134 -6.67 11.64 5.11
N ASN A 135 -5.59 10.92 5.46
CA ASN A 135 -5.46 10.21 6.74
C ASN A 135 -3.99 9.90 7.05
N GLU A 136 -3.35 10.80 7.79
CA GLU A 136 -1.92 10.74 8.10
C GLU A 136 -1.53 9.53 8.96
N GLU A 137 -2.44 8.95 9.73
CA GLU A 137 -2.11 7.90 10.70
C GLU A 137 -2.11 6.48 10.10
N CYS A 138 -2.46 6.33 8.82
CA CYS A 138 -2.59 5.01 8.21
C CYS A 138 -1.21 4.36 7.97
N LEU A 139 -0.86 3.38 8.82
CA LEU A 139 0.36 2.58 8.73
C LEU A 139 0.62 2.04 7.32
N LEU A 140 -0.40 1.46 6.68
CA LEU A 140 -0.25 0.88 5.34
C LEU A 140 0.22 1.91 4.30
N THR A 141 -0.42 3.08 4.28
CA THR A 141 -0.12 4.17 3.33
C THR A 141 1.30 4.69 3.55
N ARG A 142 1.70 4.86 4.81
CA ARG A 142 3.06 5.32 5.15
C ARG A 142 4.13 4.29 4.88
N LEU A 143 3.84 2.99 4.98
CA LEU A 143 4.76 1.94 4.55
C LEU A 143 4.98 1.96 3.03
N HIS A 144 3.95 2.29 2.23
CA HIS A 144 4.13 2.51 0.79
C HIS A 144 5.02 3.73 0.50
N LEU A 145 4.88 4.81 1.27
CA LEU A 145 5.77 5.98 1.17
C LEU A 145 7.23 5.59 1.48
N VAL A 146 7.47 4.75 2.48
CA VAL A 146 8.82 4.23 2.79
C VAL A 146 9.40 3.48 1.58
N LEU A 147 8.63 2.60 0.93
CA LEU A 147 9.10 1.90 -0.28
C LEU A 147 9.45 2.86 -1.41
N VAL A 148 8.65 3.91 -1.62
CA VAL A 148 8.92 4.94 -2.61
C VAL A 148 10.21 5.70 -2.28
N HIS A 149 10.45 6.06 -1.02
CA HIS A 149 11.70 6.68 -0.61
C HIS A 149 12.91 5.78 -0.85
N VAL A 150 12.80 4.48 -0.56
CA VAL A 150 13.86 3.51 -0.87
C VAL A 150 14.12 3.44 -2.37
N ALA A 151 13.09 3.37 -3.22
CA ALA A 151 13.25 3.31 -4.67
C ALA A 151 13.83 4.59 -5.31
N LEU A 152 13.70 5.73 -4.62
CA LEU A 152 14.32 7.02 -4.95
C LEU A 152 15.74 7.19 -4.38
N ASP A 153 16.32 6.14 -3.77
CA ASP A 153 17.61 6.19 -3.06
C ASP A 153 17.64 7.20 -1.89
N ASN A 154 16.47 7.58 -1.36
CA ASN A 154 16.31 8.52 -0.25
C ASN A 154 16.26 7.80 1.10
N MET A 155 17.31 7.02 1.41
CA MET A 155 17.36 6.16 2.60
C MET A 155 17.16 6.92 3.92
N ASN A 156 17.69 8.14 4.04
CA ASN A 156 17.50 8.98 5.23
C ASN A 156 16.02 9.29 5.50
N MET A 157 15.26 9.57 4.43
CA MET A 157 13.82 9.84 4.54
C MET A 157 13.06 8.55 4.88
N ALA A 158 13.38 7.44 4.22
CA ALA A 158 12.78 6.13 4.51
C ALA A 158 12.96 5.72 5.98
N VAL A 159 14.18 5.85 6.51
CA VAL A 159 14.49 5.51 7.91
C VAL A 159 13.81 6.49 8.87
N LYS A 160 13.85 7.79 8.61
CA LYS A 160 13.15 8.79 9.44
C LYS A 160 11.67 8.49 9.56
N GLU A 161 11.04 8.09 8.46
CA GLU A 161 9.63 7.73 8.40
C GLU A 161 9.32 6.47 9.21
N LEU A 162 10.14 5.42 9.08
CA LEU A 162 10.03 4.20 9.90
C LEU A 162 10.23 4.48 11.39
N VAL A 163 11.17 5.35 11.75
CA VAL A 163 11.39 5.75 13.16
C VAL A 163 10.16 6.47 13.70
N LYS A 164 9.54 7.36 12.91
CA LYS A 164 8.31 8.06 13.28
C LYS A 164 7.16 7.05 13.49
N LEU A 165 6.93 6.17 12.52
CA LEU A 165 5.94 5.09 12.61
C LEU A 165 6.12 4.21 13.85
N GLY A 166 7.36 3.76 14.11
CA GLY A 166 7.66 2.90 15.26
C GLY A 166 7.35 3.60 16.59
N ARG A 167 7.65 4.89 16.71
CA ARG A 167 7.35 5.68 17.93
C ARG A 167 5.86 5.87 18.16
N GLU A 168 5.11 6.21 17.11
CA GLU A 168 3.68 6.52 17.20
C GLU A 168 2.85 5.27 17.45
N LEU A 169 3.09 4.20 16.70
CA LEU A 169 2.27 2.99 16.74
C LEU A 169 2.75 1.98 17.78
N LYS A 170 3.99 2.13 18.27
CA LYS A 170 4.67 1.15 19.13
C LYS A 170 4.55 -0.27 18.54
N ASP A 171 4.89 -0.40 17.27
CA ASP A 171 4.74 -1.64 16.51
C ASP A 171 6.04 -2.46 16.53
N ARG A 172 5.93 -3.72 16.98
CA ARG A 172 7.05 -4.65 17.09
C ARG A 172 7.70 -4.95 15.74
N ASN A 173 6.91 -5.09 14.68
CA ASN A 173 7.43 -5.40 13.35
C ASN A 173 8.23 -4.23 12.78
N ILE A 174 7.77 -2.99 13.00
CA ILE A 174 8.53 -1.79 12.62
C ILE A 174 9.86 -1.70 13.38
N TYR A 175 9.86 -2.03 14.68
CA TYR A 175 11.10 -2.06 15.45
C TYR A 175 12.06 -3.16 14.97
N ASN A 176 11.57 -4.33 14.59
CA ASN A 176 12.40 -5.39 14.00
C ASN A 176 13.03 -4.95 12.67
N VAL A 177 12.26 -4.25 11.82
CA VAL A 177 12.79 -3.68 10.56
C VAL A 177 13.89 -2.66 10.86
N LEU A 178 13.66 -1.74 11.81
CA LEU A 178 14.67 -0.74 12.21
C LEU A 178 15.93 -1.40 12.79
N PHE A 179 15.78 -2.46 13.59
CA PHE A 179 16.91 -3.26 14.09
C PHE A 179 17.80 -3.75 12.94
N HIS A 180 17.22 -4.43 11.94
CA HIS A 180 17.99 -4.96 10.80
C HIS A 180 18.61 -3.86 9.93
N ILE A 181 17.95 -2.71 9.77
CA ILE A 181 18.52 -1.57 9.05
C ILE A 181 19.78 -1.06 9.78
N TYR A 182 19.67 -0.77 11.07
CA TYR A 182 20.80 -0.21 11.85
C TYR A 182 21.93 -1.23 12.05
N GLU A 183 21.61 -2.52 12.14
CA GLU A 183 22.60 -3.60 12.15
C GLU A 183 23.42 -3.62 10.86
N LYS A 184 22.76 -3.57 9.68
CA LYS A 184 23.44 -3.51 8.38
C LYS A 184 24.25 -2.22 8.18
N MET A 185 23.86 -1.12 8.82
CA MET A 185 24.62 0.14 8.80
C MET A 185 25.83 0.14 9.76
N GLY A 186 26.04 -0.91 10.55
CA GLY A 186 27.12 -0.98 11.54
C GLY A 186 26.87 -0.15 12.80
N HIS A 187 25.62 0.25 13.07
CA HIS A 187 25.23 1.03 14.23
C HIS A 187 24.71 0.14 15.37
N SER A 188 25.58 -0.73 15.89
CA SER A 188 25.22 -1.82 16.83
C SER A 188 24.47 -1.33 18.10
N ASN A 189 24.83 -0.17 18.64
CA ASN A 189 24.16 0.40 19.82
C ASN A 189 22.70 0.82 19.51
N ILE A 190 22.47 1.38 18.32
CA ILE A 190 21.13 1.78 17.88
C ILE A 190 20.30 0.54 17.54
N ALA A 191 20.91 -0.45 16.89
CA ALA A 191 20.28 -1.73 16.63
C ALA A 191 19.82 -2.39 17.94
N LEU A 192 20.69 -2.48 18.95
CA LEU A 192 20.36 -3.03 20.26
C LEU A 192 19.17 -2.29 20.90
N PHE A 193 19.12 -0.96 20.80
CA PHE A 193 17.99 -0.16 21.29
C PHE A 193 16.66 -0.59 20.65
N TYR A 194 16.62 -0.80 19.33
CA TYR A 194 15.39 -1.23 18.65
C TYR A 194 15.03 -2.69 18.93
N ASN A 195 16.02 -3.56 19.10
CA ASN A 195 15.78 -4.94 19.55
C ASN A 195 15.13 -4.97 20.94
N LEU A 196 15.65 -4.17 21.88
CA LEU A 196 15.08 -4.03 23.23
C LEU A 196 13.67 -3.42 23.22
N LYS A 197 13.37 -2.53 22.27
CA LYS A 197 12.01 -2.01 22.10
C LYS A 197 11.07 -3.06 21.53
N ALA A 198 11.51 -3.82 20.54
CA ALA A 198 10.73 -4.91 19.96
C ALA A 198 10.38 -5.98 21.01
N SER A 199 11.34 -6.36 21.87
CA SER A 199 11.12 -7.36 22.93
C SER A 199 10.18 -6.89 24.05
N LYS A 200 10.13 -5.58 24.33
CA LYS A 200 9.22 -5.00 25.33
C LYS A 200 7.81 -4.73 24.81
N THR A 201 7.63 -4.76 23.49
CA THR A 201 6.34 -4.50 22.87
C THR A 201 5.53 -5.80 22.90
N LYS A 202 4.55 -5.91 23.81
CA LYS A 202 3.64 -7.05 23.87
C LYS A 202 2.85 -7.15 22.58
N ASP A 203 2.69 -8.36 22.04
CA ASP A 203 1.85 -8.58 20.87
C ASP A 203 0.41 -8.15 21.23
N ARG A 204 -0.24 -7.35 20.37
CA ARG A 204 -1.65 -6.91 20.56
C ARG A 204 -2.62 -8.08 20.79
N VAL A 205 -2.23 -9.29 20.39
CA VAL A 205 -2.96 -10.54 20.58
C VAL A 205 -3.02 -10.94 22.06
N GLU A 206 -1.92 -10.79 22.81
CA GLU A 206 -1.87 -11.15 24.23
C GLU A 206 -2.68 -10.19 25.11
N LEU A 207 -2.70 -8.90 24.75
CA LEU A 207 -3.47 -7.87 25.46
C LEU A 207 -4.99 -8.10 25.40
N ARG A 208 -5.50 -8.66 24.29
CA ARG A 208 -6.93 -9.00 24.17
C ARG A 208 -7.30 -10.25 24.97
N GLN A 209 -6.39 -11.20 25.12
CA GLN A 209 -6.61 -12.39 25.94
C GLN A 209 -6.51 -12.08 27.45
N SER A 210 -5.63 -11.16 27.86
CA SER A 210 -5.53 -10.73 29.26
C SER A 210 -6.64 -9.80 29.73
N LEU A 211 -7.43 -9.23 28.80
CA LEU A 211 -8.59 -8.38 29.11
C LEU A 211 -9.92 -9.15 29.01
N ALA A 212 -9.88 -10.40 28.53
CA ALA A 212 -11.04 -11.28 28.39
C ALA A 212 -11.02 -12.48 29.36
N ALA A 213 -10.01 -12.54 30.24
CA ALA A 213 -9.86 -13.50 31.34
C ALA A 213 -10.00 -12.75 32.67
#